data_AF-A0A7Y4VMD0-F1
#
_entry.id   AF-A0A7Y4VMD0-F1
#
_cell.length_a   1.000
_cell.length_b   1.000
_cell.length_c   1.000
_cell.angle_alpha   90.00
_cell.angle_beta   90.00
_cell.angle_gamma   90.00
#
_symmetry.space_group_name_H-M   'P 1'
#
loop_
_entity.id
_entity.type
_entity.pdbx_description
1 polymer ?
#
loop_
_entity_poly.entity_id
_entity_poly.type
_entity_poly.pdbx_seq_one_letter_code
_entity_poly.pdbx_strand_id
1 'polypeptide(L)' 'MKLMDVVLLSLAAVFAIIGIYEAMKLGIGQAYWAIMISFGFLFYYNYRKKK' A
#
# COMPACT_ATOMS: atom_id res chain seq x y z
N MET A 1 12.73 13.95 0.84
CA MET A 1 11.39 13.40 0.55
C MET A 1 10.46 14.58 0.35
N LYS A 2 9.86 14.72 -0.84
CA LYS A 2 8.86 15.76 -1.08
C LYS A 2 7.57 15.36 -0.36
N LEU A 3 6.68 16.33 -0.09
CA LEU A 3 5.37 16.07 0.54
C LEU A 3 4.64 14.89 -0.10
N MET A 4 4.67 14.83 -1.43
CA MET A 4 4.02 13.78 -2.22
C MET A 4 4.65 12.39 -2.02
N ASP A 5 5.93 12.29 -1.67
CA ASP A 5 6.59 11.02 -1.36
C ASP A 5 6.13 10.48 0.00
N VAL A 6 5.95 11.38 0.98
CA VAL A 6 5.44 11.05 2.31
C VAL A 6 4.00 10.57 2.21
N VAL A 7 3.15 11.29 1.45
CA VAL A 7 1.75 10.90 1.23
C VAL A 7 1.63 9.52 0.59
N LEU A 8 2.44 9.23 -0.44
CA LEU A 8 2.44 7.91 -1.10
C LEU A 8 2.86 6.80 -0.15
N LEU A 9 3.89 7.03 0.66
CA LEU A 9 4.38 6.05 1.62
C LEU A 9 3.36 5.81 2.73
N SER A 10 2.71 6.86 3.23
CA SER A 10 1.64 6.77 4.22
C SER A 10 0.43 6.02 3.69
N LEU A 11 0.00 6.29 2.45
CA LEU A 11 -1.09 5.56 1.81
C LEU A 11 -0.75 4.08 1.65
N ALA A 12 0.45 3.76 1.16
CA ALA A 12 0.91 2.38 1.06
C ALA A 12 0.83 1.66 2.41
N ALA A 13 1.28 2.30 3.50
CA ALA A 13 1.23 1.75 4.85
C ALA A 13 -0.21 1.52 5.35
N VAL A 14 -1.12 2.49 5.16
CA VAL A 14 -2.53 2.36 5.57
C VAL A 14 -3.20 1.19 4.86
N PHE A 15 -3.06 1.09 3.54
CA PHE A 15 -3.64 -0.03 2.79
C PHE A 15 -2.99 -1.37 3.12
N ALA A 16 -1.69 -1.39 3.50
CA ALA A 16 -1.05 -2.61 3.99
C ALA A 16 -1.70 -3.09 5.29
N ILE A 17 -1.93 -2.19 6.24
CA ILE A 17 -2.55 -2.51 7.53
C ILE A 17 -3.97 -3.04 7.33
N ILE A 18 -4.77 -2.37 6.48
CA ILE A 18 -6.13 -2.82 6.14
C ILE A 18 -6.08 -4.22 5.50
N GLY A 19 -5.21 -4.42 4.52
CA GLY A 19 -5.05 -5.71 3.85
C GLY A 19 -4.64 -6.84 4.80
N ILE A 20 -3.72 -6.59 5.74
CA ILE A 20 -3.33 -7.57 6.75
C ILE A 20 -4.53 -7.90 7.66
N TYR A 21 -5.26 -6.88 8.13
CA TYR A 21 -6.43 -7.08 8.97
C TYR A 21 -7.53 -7.89 8.25
N GLU A 22 -7.84 -7.55 7.01
CA GLU A 22 -8.81 -8.30 6.20
C GLU A 22 -8.33 -9.72 5.92
N ALA A 23 -7.04 -9.92 5.67
CA ALA A 23 -6.49 -11.25 5.42
C ALA A 23 -6.64 -12.15 6.65
N MET A 24 -6.46 -11.58 7.85
CA MET A 24 -6.62 -12.28 9.12
C MET A 24 -8.09 -12.59 9.45
N LYS A 25 -9.04 -11.72 9.09
CA LYS A 25 -10.46 -11.88 9.47
C LYS A 25 -11.34 -12.53 8.41
N LEU A 26 -11.14 -12.16 7.15
CA LEU A 26 -12.02 -12.50 6.02
C LEU A 26 -11.31 -13.40 5.00
N GLY A 27 -10.00 -13.59 5.16
CA GLY A 27 -9.16 -14.37 4.25
C GLY A 27 -8.56 -13.55 3.11
N ILE A 28 -7.61 -14.16 2.41
CA ILE A 28 -6.78 -13.49 1.39
C ILE A 28 -7.60 -13.02 0.18
N GLY A 29 -8.68 -13.74 -0.17
CA GLY A 29 -9.53 -13.37 -1.31
C GLY A 29 -10.16 -11.99 -1.15
N GLN A 30 -10.69 -11.68 0.04
CA GLN A 30 -11.23 -10.35 0.35
C GLN A 30 -10.12 -9.33 0.55
N ALA A 31 -9.00 -9.68 1.17
CA ALA A 31 -7.90 -8.74 1.39
C ALA A 31 -7.13 -8.33 0.12
N TYR A 32 -7.31 -9.06 -0.98
CA TYR A 32 -6.50 -8.94 -2.19
C TYR A 32 -6.48 -7.51 -2.74
N TRP A 33 -7.62 -6.82 -2.78
CA TRP A 33 -7.71 -5.47 -3.33
C TRP A 33 -6.87 -4.47 -2.51
N ALA A 34 -6.96 -4.53 -1.17
CA ALA A 34 -6.22 -3.63 -0.29
C ALA A 34 -4.70 -3.87 -0.37
N ILE A 35 -4.30 -5.14 -0.45
CA ILE A 35 -2.90 -5.53 -0.63
C ILE A 35 -2.37 -5.05 -1.99
N MET A 36 -3.14 -5.20 -3.07
CA MET A 36 -2.75 -4.73 -4.40
C MET A 36 -2.60 -3.21 -4.46
N ILE A 37 -3.52 -2.45 -3.84
CA ILE A 37 -3.42 -0.98 -3.76
C ILE A 37 -2.18 -0.56 -2.97
N SER A 38 -1.90 -1.21 -1.85
CA SER A 38 -0.70 -0.98 -1.05
C SER A 38 0.58 -1.15 -1.88
N PHE A 39 0.70 -2.28 -2.59
CA PHE A 39 1.84 -2.52 -3.48
C PHE A 39 1.90 -1.52 -4.64
N GLY A 40 0.76 -1.11 -5.21
CA GLY A 40 0.71 -0.07 -6.24
C GLY A 40 1.33 1.24 -5.77
N PHE A 41 0.95 1.72 -4.59
CA PHE A 41 1.54 2.93 -4.01
C PHE A 41 3.03 2.76 -3.70
N LEU A 42 3.44 1.61 -3.20
CA LEU A 42 4.82 1.31 -2.85
C LEU A 42 5.71 1.24 -4.10
N PHE A 43 5.24 0.64 -5.19
CA PHE A 43 5.94 0.62 -6.47
C PHE A 43 6.00 2.01 -7.11
N TYR A 44 4.91 2.77 -7.07
CA TYR A 44 4.91 4.14 -7.58
C TYR A 44 5.88 5.04 -6.79
N TYR A 45 5.90 4.93 -5.46
CA TYR A 45 6.89 5.60 -4.62
C TYR A 45 8.33 5.22 -5.03
N ASN A 46 8.63 3.93 -5.21
CA ASN A 46 9.95 3.46 -5.61
C ASN A 46 10.33 3.94 -7.03
N TYR A 47 9.39 3.94 -7.97
CA TYR A 47 9.60 4.48 -9.32
C TYR A 47 9.97 5.96 -9.26
N ARG A 48 9.26 6.77 -8.47
CA ARG A 48 9.56 8.20 -8.30
C ARG A 48 10.89 8.46 -7.58
N LYS A 49 11.35 7.53 -6.75
CA LYS A 49 12.64 7.64 -6.05
C LYS A 49 13.85 7.24 -6.90
N LYS A 50 13.64 6.35 -7.88
CA LYS A 50 14.69 5.89 -8.81
C LYS A 50 14.85 6.80 -10.02
N LYS A 51 13.85 7.63 -10.32
CA LYS A 51 13.89 8.67 -11.35
C LYS A 51 14.55 9.92 -10.82
#